data_AF-M2QDS7-F1
#
_entry.id   AF-M2QDS7-F1
#
_cell.length_a   1.000
_cell.length_b   1.000
_cell.length_c   1.000
_cell.angle_alpha   90.00
_cell.angle_beta   90.00
_cell.angle_gamma   90.00
#
_symmetry.space_group_name_H-M   'P 1'
#
loop_
_entity.id
_entity.type
_entity.pdbx_description
1 polymer ?
#
loop_
_entity_poly.entity_id
_entity_poly.type
_entity_poly.pdbx_seq_one_letter_code
_entity_poly.pdbx_strand_id
1 'polypeptide(L)' 'MLTDDREPDSGSPGGFRYKHRYMTVRETARVMTFPDEWELAGPRGEQMRQLGNAVPVLLGEVFAKAVAATLDEAESRA' A
#
# COMPACT_ATOMS: atom_id res chain seq x y z
N MET A 1 -5.14 -7.81 10.42
CA MET A 1 -4.40 -7.28 11.59
C MET A 1 -3.00 -7.86 11.55
N LEU A 2 -1.97 -7.04 11.72
CA LEU A 2 -0.57 -7.50 11.80
C LEU A 2 -0.25 -8.02 13.21
N THR A 3 0.68 -8.96 13.32
CA THR A 3 0.97 -9.74 14.54
C THR A 3 2.47 -9.78 14.85
N ASP A 4 3.14 -8.65 14.70
CA ASP A 4 4.60 -8.62 14.71
C ASP A 4 5.18 -8.72 16.13
N ASP A 5 4.44 -8.22 17.13
CA ASP A 5 4.86 -8.22 18.53
C ASP A 5 4.22 -9.38 19.30
N ARG A 6 4.99 -9.97 20.22
CA ARG A 6 4.50 -10.97 21.19
C ARG A 6 4.46 -10.36 22.58
N GLU A 7 3.34 -10.54 23.28
CA GLU A 7 3.18 -10.15 24.67
C GLU A 7 3.07 -11.40 25.56
N PRO A 8 3.65 -11.38 26.78
CA PRO A 8 3.48 -12.46 27.75
C PRO A 8 2.00 -12.65 28.07
N ASP A 9 1.53 -13.89 27.96
CA ASP A 9 0.16 -14.27 28.27
C ASP A 9 0.15 -15.64 28.94
N SER A 10 -0.01 -15.65 30.26
CA SER A 10 -0.03 -16.86 31.09
C SER A 10 -1.24 -17.76 30.81
N GLY A 11 -2.27 -17.27 30.11
CA GLY A 11 -3.43 -18.06 29.69
C GLY A 11 -3.26 -18.77 28.33
N SER A 12 -2.22 -18.42 27.58
CA SER A 12 -1.94 -19.01 26.27
C SER A 12 -1.11 -20.29 26.41
N PRO A 13 -1.38 -21.37 25.65
CA PRO A 13 -0.65 -22.65 25.74
C PRO A 13 0.88 -22.57 25.58
N GLY A 14 1.39 -21.45 25.05
CA GLY A 14 2.82 -21.16 24.88
C GLY A 14 3.35 -19.99 25.71
N GLY A 15 2.57 -19.42 26.64
CA GLY A 15 2.99 -18.30 27.50
C GLY A 15 3.08 -16.95 26.79
N PHE A 16 2.74 -16.88 25.50
CA PHE A 16 2.78 -15.66 24.69
C PHE A 16 1.58 -15.59 23.75
N ARG A 17 1.13 -14.37 23.46
CA ARG A 17 0.13 -14.06 22.44
C ARG A 17 0.66 -12.99 21.49
N TYR A 18 0.24 -13.07 20.24
CA TYR A 18 0.55 -12.01 19.28
C TYR A 18 -0.35 -10.79 19.49
N LYS A 19 0.26 -9.61 19.52
CA LYS A 19 -0.45 -8.35 19.61
C LYS A 19 -0.90 -7.91 18.23
N HIS A 20 -2.18 -7.61 18.11
CA HIS A 20 -2.73 -7.07 16.89
C HIS A 20 -2.43 -5.57 16.75
N ARG A 21 -1.89 -5.17 15.59
CA ARG A 21 -1.76 -3.75 15.23
C ARG A 21 -2.25 -3.45 13.82
N TYR A 22 -2.51 -2.17 13.59
CA TYR A 22 -2.76 -1.62 12.26
C TYR A 22 -1.44 -1.45 11.49
N MET A 23 -1.54 -1.40 10.17
CA MET A 23 -0.44 -0.98 9.32
C MET A 23 -0.02 0.46 9.65
N THR A 24 1.27 0.70 9.58
CA THR A 24 1.82 2.05 9.50
C THR A 24 1.47 2.66 8.15
N VAL A 25 1.62 3.99 8.05
CA VAL A 25 1.44 4.68 6.77
C VAL A 25 2.41 4.12 5.73
N ARG A 26 3.65 3.83 6.12
CA ARG A 26 4.65 3.31 5.19
C ARG A 26 4.36 1.89 4.73
N GLU A 27 3.93 1.01 5.61
CA GLU A 27 3.49 -0.33 5.22
C GLU A 27 2.33 -0.28 4.24
N THR A 28 1.34 0.57 4.50
CA THR A 28 0.21 0.75 3.60
C THR A 28 0.66 1.31 2.25
N ALA A 29 1.58 2.27 2.23
CA ALA A 29 2.12 2.84 0.99
C ALA A 29 2.87 1.81 0.15
N ARG A 30 3.65 0.92 0.78
CA ARG A 30 4.31 -0.21 0.09
C ARG A 30 3.31 -1.18 -0.50
N VAL A 31 2.22 -1.50 0.22
CA VAL A 31 1.11 -2.31 -0.33
C VAL A 31 0.48 -1.62 -1.54
N MET A 32 0.36 -0.30 -1.50
CA MET A 32 -0.08 0.53 -2.63
C MET A 32 1.02 0.77 -3.68
N THR A 33 2.16 0.09 -3.55
CA THR A 33 3.30 0.10 -4.47
C THR A 33 3.94 1.47 -4.70
N PHE A 34 3.77 2.39 -3.75
CA PHE A 34 4.51 3.64 -3.75
C PHE A 34 6.00 3.39 -3.50
N PRO A 35 6.90 4.16 -4.15
CA PRO A 35 8.32 4.16 -3.81
C PRO A 35 8.55 4.46 -2.33
N ASP A 36 9.62 3.91 -1.76
CA ASP A 36 9.91 4.02 -0.33
C ASP A 36 10.26 5.47 0.06
N GLU A 37 10.80 6.24 -0.87
CA GLU A 37 11.14 7.66 -0.76
C GLU A 37 9.91 8.57 -0.93
N TRP A 38 8.75 8.02 -1.26
CA TRP A 38 7.54 8.82 -1.46
C TRP A 38 6.98 9.35 -0.13
N GLU A 39 6.98 10.67 0.02
CA GLU A 39 6.49 11.37 1.21
C GLU A 39 5.01 11.73 1.08
N LEU A 40 4.20 11.34 2.07
CA LEU A 40 2.79 11.71 2.17
C LEU A 40 2.65 12.93 3.08
N ALA A 41 1.80 13.87 2.67
CA ALA A 41 1.58 15.11 3.41
C ALA A 41 0.45 14.98 4.44
N GLY A 42 0.52 15.80 5.49
CA GLY A 42 -0.53 15.94 6.51
C GLY A 42 -0.45 14.92 7.65
N PRO A 43 -1.40 14.94 8.60
CA PRO A 43 -1.44 14.02 9.73
C PRO A 43 -1.69 12.57 9.29
N ARG A 44 -1.34 11.60 10.16
CA ARG A 44 -1.48 10.15 9.89
C ARG A 44 -2.83 9.76 9.27
N GLY A 45 -3.94 10.29 9.79
CA GLY A 45 -5.28 9.96 9.29
C GLY A 45 -5.50 10.40 7.83
N GLU A 46 -5.02 11.58 7.47
CA GLU A 46 -5.10 12.10 6.11
C GLU A 46 -4.17 11.36 5.16
N GLN A 47 -2.98 10.98 5.62
CA GLN A 47 -2.06 10.14 4.85
C GLN A 47 -2.68 8.77 4.53
N MET A 48 -3.31 8.13 5.53
CA MET A 48 -4.03 6.87 5.32
C MET A 48 -5.22 7.03 4.37
N ARG A 49 -5.93 8.18 4.40
CA ARG A 49 -7.01 8.49 3.46
C ARG A 49 -6.49 8.70 2.03
N GLN A 50 -5.36 9.39 1.87
CA GLN A 50 -4.70 9.54 0.57
C GLN A 50 -4.35 8.16 -0.02
N LEU A 51 -3.76 7.28 0.80
CA LEU A 51 -3.43 5.92 0.39
C LEU A 51 -4.67 5.08 0.06
N GLY A 52 -5.72 5.14 0.88
CA GLY A 52 -6.95 4.38 0.68
C GLY A 52 -7.76 4.80 -0.55
N ASN A 53 -7.62 6.06 -0.98
CA ASN A 53 -8.28 6.59 -2.16
C ASN A 53 -7.43 6.53 -3.43
N ALA A 54 -6.13 6.27 -3.31
CA ALA A 54 -5.22 6.18 -4.44
C ALA A 54 -5.39 4.87 -5.21
N VAL A 55 -4.97 4.88 -6.48
CA VAL A 55 -4.73 3.66 -7.26
C VAL A 55 -3.31 3.18 -6.95
N PRO A 56 -3.06 1.86 -6.79
CA PRO A 56 -1.70 1.35 -6.65
C PRO A 56 -0.83 1.77 -7.85
N VAL A 57 0.37 2.30 -7.58
CA VAL A 57 1.26 2.87 -8.61
C VAL A 57 1.56 1.88 -9.74
N LEU A 58 1.92 0.62 -9.42
CA LEU A 58 2.20 -0.40 -10.44
C LEU A 58 0.97 -0.76 -11.27
N LEU A 59 -0.23 -0.72 -10.68
CA LEU A 59 -1.46 -0.93 -11.44
C LEU A 59 -1.69 0.23 -12.42
N GLY A 60 -1.50 1.47 -11.96
CA GLY A 60 -1.57 2.66 -12.80
C GLY A 60 -0.60 2.60 -13.99
N GLU A 61 0.63 2.13 -13.76
CA GLU A 61 1.64 1.95 -14.81
C GLU A 61 1.20 0.96 -15.90
N VAL A 62 0.61 -0.18 -15.52
CA VAL A 62 0.10 -1.18 -16.48
C VAL A 62 -0.97 -0.56 -17.38
N PHE A 63 -1.94 0.15 -16.80
CA PHE A 63 -2.98 0.82 -17.58
C PHE A 63 -2.42 1.93 -18.48
N ALA A 64 -1.50 2.74 -17.96
CA ALA A 64 -0.88 3.81 -18.74
C ALA A 64 -0.16 3.27 -19.98
N LYS A 65 0.60 2.16 -19.83
CA LYS A 65 1.27 1.48 -20.95
C LYS A 65 0.28 0.97 -22.00
N ALA A 66 -0.84 0.36 -21.57
CA ALA A 66 -1.86 -0.14 -22.49
C ALA A 66 -2.54 1.00 -23.28
N VAL A 67 -2.85 2.11 -22.61
CA VAL A 67 -3.42 3.30 -23.26
C VAL A 67 -2.42 3.91 -24.24
N ALA A 68 -1.16 4.07 -23.85
CA ALA A 68 -0.11 4.61 -24.71
C ALA A 68 0.04 3.78 -26.00
N ALA A 69 0.16 2.45 -25.87
CA ALA A 69 0.26 1.57 -27.04
C ALA A 69 -0.96 1.69 -27.97
N THR A 70 -2.16 1.83 -27.41
CA THR A 70 -3.40 2.01 -28.19
C THR A 70 -3.39 3.34 -28.95
N LEU A 71 -2.86 4.41 -28.34
CA LEU A 71 -2.73 5.72 -28.99
C LEU A 71 -1.69 5.68 -30.11
N ASP A 72 -0.52 5.08 -29.87
CA ASP A 72 0.55 4.92 -30.86
C ASP A 72 0.04 4.16 -32.11
N GLU A 73 -0.73 3.08 -31.90
CA GLU A 73 -1.36 2.34 -32.99
C GLU A 73 -2.36 3.19 -33.77
N ALA A 74 -3.16 4.02 -33.10
CA ALA A 74 -4.15 4.87 -33.75
C ALA A 74 -3.48 5.97 -34.60
N GLU A 75 -2.40 6.58 -34.11
CA GLU A 75 -1.63 7.58 -34.84
C GLU A 75 -0.93 7.00 -36.06
N SER A 76 -0.36 5.80 -35.97
CA SER A 76 0.32 5.14 -37.10
C SER A 76 -0.60 4.78 -38.28
N ARG A 77 -1.91 4.74 -38.03
CA ARG A 77 -2.94 4.42 -39.04
C ARG A 77 -3.54 5.67 -39.70
N ALA A 78 -3.21 6.86 -39.19
CA ALA A 78 -3.65 8.15 -39.72
C ALA A 78 -2.68 8.67 -40.80
#